data_AF-A0A1G7NGA5-F1
#
_entry.id   AF-A0A1G7NGA5-F1
#
_cell.length_a   1.000
_cell.length_b   1.000
_cell.length_c   1.000
_cell.angle_alpha   90.00
_cell.angle_beta   90.00
_cell.angle_gamma   90.00
#
_symmetry.space_group_name_H-M   'P 1'
#
loop_
_entity.id
_entity.type
_entity.pdbx_description
1 polymer ?
#
loop_
_entity_poly.entity_id
_entity_poly.type
_entity_poly.pdbx_seq_one_letter_code
_entity_poly.pdbx_strand_id
1 'polypeptide(L)'
;MAHVPTVPNFAQFNFELGDTDDALIKQNGQNAALVTFGNQLRQTMTTLNTDIEQVASDKQAAAESANDAKNFRDETQEISESGLPPKAGNAKKVLRVADDEQGYELDGLLRFLLPAGAVMSFPSTKAPAGWLKLNGAELSRTAYADLWAFAQASGNLAETEDGKDPLQFGPGDGATKFTIPDRRGVFPRAWDDGRGIDPGRGIGESQGDQNKAHDHGGSVGSDSHSHDGTTQAGGGHSHGGSIGSGGNHRHSITTYGDSGADYRSRVSNYATLRHSGTGHTNYAGNHSHPLTINATADHEHTFNTSTYTHDHTISLDGGAEGRPINGPLLECIRY
;
A
#
# COMPACT_ATOMS: atom_id res chain seq x y z
N MET A 1 -52.62 -6.23 -26.27
CA MET A 1 -52.53 -6.23 -27.74
C MET A 1 -53.62 -7.15 -28.25
N ALA A 2 -54.57 -6.65 -29.05
CA ALA A 2 -55.61 -7.49 -29.64
C ALA A 2 -54.96 -8.58 -30.49
N HIS A 3 -55.30 -9.84 -30.22
CA HIS A 3 -54.83 -10.97 -31.02
C HIS A 3 -55.48 -10.83 -32.40
N VAL A 4 -54.69 -10.48 -33.43
CA VAL A 4 -55.20 -10.44 -34.80
C VAL A 4 -55.48 -11.88 -35.23
N PRO A 5 -56.74 -12.29 -35.44
CA PRO A 5 -57.03 -13.65 -35.86
C PRO A 5 -56.37 -13.89 -37.23
N THR A 6 -55.56 -14.94 -37.33
CA THR A 6 -55.06 -15.39 -38.63
C THR A 6 -56.24 -15.88 -39.45
N VAL A 7 -56.65 -15.08 -40.45
CA VAL A 7 -57.66 -15.50 -41.43
C VAL A 7 -57.11 -16.72 -42.16
N PRO A 8 -57.78 -17.89 -42.10
CA PRO A 8 -57.36 -19.04 -42.87
C PRO A 8 -57.27 -18.68 -44.35
N ASN A 9 -56.22 -19.11 -45.04
CA ASN A 9 -56.10 -18.88 -46.48
C ASN A 9 -57.14 -19.74 -47.22
N PHE A 10 -58.34 -19.22 -47.45
CA PHE A 10 -59.41 -19.96 -48.11
C PHE A 10 -59.14 -20.23 -49.59
N ALA A 11 -58.19 -19.51 -50.22
CA ALA A 11 -57.79 -19.75 -51.61
C ALA A 11 -57.01 -21.06 -51.79
N GLN A 12 -56.58 -21.71 -50.71
CA GLN A 12 -55.93 -23.04 -50.78
C GLN A 12 -56.93 -24.17 -51.13
N PHE A 13 -58.25 -23.91 -51.00
CA PHE A 13 -59.30 -24.86 -51.31
C PHE A 13 -59.87 -24.54 -52.70
N ASN A 14 -59.25 -25.10 -53.74
CA ASN A 14 -59.58 -24.87 -55.14
C ASN A 14 -60.85 -25.63 -55.56
N PHE A 15 -62.03 -25.17 -55.12
CA PHE A 15 -63.31 -25.79 -55.46
C PHE A 15 -63.79 -25.31 -56.85
N GLU A 16 -63.86 -26.21 -57.83
CA GLU A 16 -64.50 -25.95 -59.13
C GLU A 16 -65.96 -26.45 -59.14
N LEU A 17 -66.79 -25.79 -59.95
CA LEU A 17 -68.21 -26.10 -60.08
C LEU A 17 -68.37 -27.39 -60.91
N GLY A 18 -68.44 -28.54 -60.24
CA GLY A 18 -68.55 -29.86 -60.90
C GLY A 18 -67.63 -30.96 -60.37
N ASP A 19 -66.90 -30.74 -59.26
CA ASP A 19 -66.10 -31.79 -58.61
C ASP A 19 -66.98 -33.00 -58.25
N THR A 20 -66.78 -34.12 -58.94
CA THR A 20 -67.44 -35.42 -58.70
C THR A 20 -66.47 -36.45 -58.12
N ASP A 21 -67.04 -37.35 -57.32
CA ASP A 21 -66.59 -38.50 -56.51
C ASP A 21 -65.15 -39.08 -56.53
N ASP A 22 -64.27 -38.75 -57.47
CA ASP A 22 -62.93 -39.39 -57.55
C ASP A 22 -61.92 -38.89 -56.50
N ALA A 23 -62.30 -37.91 -55.66
CA ALA A 23 -61.54 -37.50 -54.47
C ALA A 23 -62.11 -38.06 -53.15
N LEU A 24 -63.17 -38.88 -53.16
CA LEU A 24 -63.93 -39.30 -51.96
C LEU A 24 -63.31 -40.46 -51.15
N ILE A 25 -62.18 -41.05 -51.54
CA ILE A 25 -61.64 -42.28 -50.91
C ILE A 25 -60.37 -42.04 -50.09
N LYS A 26 -60.28 -40.97 -49.27
CA LYS A 26 -59.19 -40.83 -48.27
C LYS A 26 -59.63 -40.07 -47.01
N GLN A 27 -60.58 -40.65 -46.25
CA GLN A 27 -60.85 -40.50 -44.80
C GLN A 27 -62.36 -40.65 -44.51
N ASN A 28 -62.80 -41.87 -44.22
CA ASN A 28 -64.12 -42.19 -43.63
C ASN A 28 -65.36 -41.54 -44.32
N GLY A 29 -65.39 -41.47 -45.66
CA GLY A 29 -66.59 -41.09 -46.40
C GLY A 29 -66.94 -39.60 -46.34
N GLN A 30 -65.99 -38.73 -46.02
CA GLN A 30 -66.14 -37.27 -46.12
C GLN A 30 -65.01 -36.68 -46.95
N ASN A 31 -65.32 -35.70 -47.79
CA ASN A 31 -64.31 -34.94 -48.54
C ASN A 31 -63.40 -34.22 -47.51
N ALA A 32 -62.17 -34.71 -47.33
CA ALA A 32 -61.26 -34.24 -46.29
C ALA A 32 -60.96 -32.74 -46.39
N ALA A 33 -61.01 -32.16 -47.60
CA ALA A 33 -60.89 -30.72 -47.81
C ALA A 33 -62.12 -29.96 -47.27
N LEU A 34 -63.32 -30.50 -47.47
CA LEU A 34 -64.58 -29.93 -46.96
C LEU A 34 -64.67 -30.01 -45.43
N VAL A 35 -64.20 -31.11 -44.83
CA VAL A 35 -64.11 -31.25 -43.36
C VAL A 35 -63.11 -30.25 -42.78
N THR A 36 -61.94 -30.11 -43.42
CA THR A 36 -60.92 -29.14 -43.01
C THR A 36 -61.44 -27.70 -43.11
N PHE A 37 -62.10 -27.36 -44.22
CA PHE A 37 -62.74 -26.05 -44.40
C PHE A 37 -63.82 -25.81 -43.33
N GLY A 38 -64.69 -26.77 -43.07
CA GLY A 38 -65.73 -26.67 -42.04
C GLY A 38 -65.16 -26.46 -40.63
N ASN A 39 -64.07 -27.14 -40.30
CA ASN A 39 -63.37 -26.97 -39.02
C ASN A 39 -62.72 -25.59 -38.89
N GLN A 40 -62.05 -25.10 -39.95
CA GLN A 40 -61.45 -23.77 -39.98
C GLN A 40 -62.50 -22.64 -39.92
N LEU A 41 -63.64 -22.81 -40.59
CA LEU A 41 -64.76 -21.88 -40.52
C LEU A 41 -65.34 -21.85 -39.11
N ARG A 42 -65.54 -23.01 -38.48
CA ARG A 42 -66.01 -23.10 -37.09
C ARG A 42 -65.04 -22.43 -36.11
N GLN A 43 -63.73 -22.65 -36.28
CA GLN A 43 -62.71 -22.00 -35.46
C GLN A 43 -62.74 -20.48 -35.63
N THR A 44 -62.87 -19.99 -36.86
CA THR A 44 -62.98 -18.55 -37.15
C THR A 44 -64.21 -17.93 -36.48
N MET A 45 -65.36 -18.61 -36.56
CA MET A 45 -66.59 -18.16 -35.88
C MET A 45 -66.42 -18.11 -34.35
N THR A 46 -65.76 -19.09 -33.75
CA THR A 46 -65.48 -19.09 -32.30
C THR A 46 -64.59 -17.92 -31.89
N THR A 47 -63.53 -17.64 -32.67
CA THR A 47 -62.64 -16.50 -32.40
C THR A 47 -63.39 -15.18 -32.54
N LEU A 48 -64.19 -15.01 -33.61
CA LEU A 48 -65.00 -13.81 -33.79
C LEU A 48 -66.00 -13.57 -32.66
N ASN A 49 -66.64 -14.62 -32.15
CA ASN A 49 -67.54 -14.48 -30.99
C ASN A 49 -66.78 -14.02 -29.73
N THR A 50 -65.57 -14.57 -29.51
CA THR A 50 -64.71 -14.16 -28.39
C THR A 50 -64.28 -12.70 -28.52
N ASP A 51 -63.92 -12.27 -29.73
CA ASP A 51 -63.53 -10.89 -30.00
C ASP A 51 -64.71 -9.92 -29.82
N ILE A 52 -65.93 -10.32 -30.22
CA ILE A 52 -67.14 -9.52 -29.99
C ILE A 52 -67.41 -9.33 -28.49
N GLU A 53 -67.27 -10.40 -27.70
CA GLU A 53 -67.40 -10.33 -26.24
C GLU A 53 -66.33 -9.42 -25.62
N GLN A 54 -65.08 -9.51 -26.09
CA GLN A 54 -63.99 -8.65 -25.63
C GLN A 54 -64.24 -7.18 -25.99
N VAL A 55 -64.68 -6.88 -27.21
CA VAL A 55 -65.02 -5.50 -27.63
C VAL A 55 -66.18 -4.94 -26.81
N ALA A 56 -67.17 -5.76 -26.45
CA ALA A 56 -68.26 -5.34 -25.57
C ALA A 56 -67.73 -4.98 -24.16
N SER A 57 -66.82 -5.80 -23.61
CA SER A 57 -66.15 -5.55 -22.34
C SER A 57 -65.31 -4.26 -22.37
N ASP A 58 -64.48 -4.10 -23.40
CA ASP A 58 -63.63 -2.92 -23.57
C ASP A 58 -64.46 -1.64 -23.71
N LYS A 59 -65.60 -1.71 -24.41
CA LYS A 59 -66.55 -0.59 -24.52
C LYS A 59 -67.17 -0.23 -23.17
N GLN A 60 -67.49 -1.22 -22.33
CA GLN A 60 -68.00 -0.97 -20.99
C GLN A 60 -66.92 -0.33 -20.09
N ALA A 61 -65.69 -0.85 -20.10
CA ALA A 61 -64.57 -0.28 -19.36
C ALA A 61 -64.26 1.16 -19.78
N ALA A 62 -64.34 1.46 -21.09
CA ALA A 62 -64.18 2.81 -21.61
C ALA A 62 -65.31 3.76 -21.15
N ALA A 63 -66.56 3.27 -21.08
CA ALA A 63 -67.69 4.04 -20.58
C ALA A 63 -67.57 4.32 -19.06
N GLU A 64 -67.11 3.35 -18.28
CA GLU A 64 -66.83 3.50 -16.85
C GLU A 64 -65.71 4.54 -16.63
N SER A 65 -64.60 4.43 -17.37
CA SER A 65 -63.50 5.41 -17.30
C SER A 65 -63.95 6.83 -17.71
N ALA A 66 -64.83 6.96 -18.70
CA ALA A 66 -65.39 8.25 -19.11
C ALA A 66 -66.32 8.84 -18.03
N ASN A 67 -67.07 8.01 -17.31
CA ASN A 67 -67.89 8.46 -16.18
C ASN A 67 -67.02 8.86 -14.99
N ASP A 68 -65.98 8.11 -14.67
CA ASP A 68 -65.03 8.47 -13.62
C ASP A 68 -64.35 9.82 -13.92
N ALA A 69 -63.91 10.03 -15.16
CA ALA A 69 -63.32 11.30 -15.59
C ALA A 69 -64.31 12.48 -15.48
N LYS A 70 -65.60 12.27 -15.78
CA LYS A 70 -66.65 13.28 -15.57
C LYS A 70 -66.87 13.57 -14.09
N ASN A 71 -66.92 12.54 -13.25
CA ASN A 71 -67.06 12.72 -11.80
C ASN A 71 -65.88 13.52 -11.22
N PHE A 72 -64.64 13.22 -11.63
CA PHE A 72 -63.46 14.00 -11.23
C PHE A 72 -63.52 15.46 -11.70
N ARG A 73 -64.05 15.70 -12.91
CA ARG A 73 -64.25 17.07 -13.42
C ARG A 73 -65.33 17.82 -12.64
N ASP A 74 -66.46 17.18 -12.35
CA ASP A 74 -67.58 17.83 -11.66
C ASP A 74 -67.22 18.11 -10.18
N GLU A 75 -66.50 17.20 -9.52
CA GLU A 75 -65.92 17.41 -8.18
C GLU A 75 -64.90 18.57 -8.15
N THR A 76 -64.18 18.81 -9.26
CA THR A 76 -63.23 19.93 -9.36
C THR A 76 -63.87 21.25 -9.80
N GLN A 77 -65.05 21.22 -10.41
CA GLN A 77 -65.78 22.41 -10.84
C GLN A 77 -66.63 23.01 -9.70
N GLU A 78 -67.08 22.20 -8.73
CA GLU A 78 -67.80 22.64 -7.53
C GLU A 78 -66.94 23.52 -6.57
N ILE A 79 -65.63 23.56 -6.77
CA ILE A 79 -64.68 24.34 -5.94
C ILE A 79 -64.64 25.85 -6.35
N SER A 80 -65.37 26.27 -7.39
CA SER A 80 -65.21 27.60 -8.00
C SER A 80 -66.33 28.63 -7.76
N GLU A 81 -67.50 28.26 -7.23
CA GLU A 81 -68.64 29.20 -7.16
C GLU A 81 -69.16 29.58 -5.76
N SER A 82 -68.67 28.98 -4.67
CA SER A 82 -68.90 29.54 -3.34
C SER A 82 -67.75 29.19 -2.41
N GLY A 83 -67.23 30.18 -1.70
CA GLY A 83 -65.99 30.11 -0.92
C GLY A 83 -65.83 28.84 -0.08
N LEU A 84 -64.57 28.40 0.01
CA LEU A 84 -64.07 27.23 0.75
C LEU A 84 -65.04 26.65 1.79
N PRO A 85 -65.56 25.42 1.61
CA PRO A 85 -66.35 24.78 2.64
C PRO A 85 -65.51 24.49 3.89
N PRO A 86 -66.07 24.64 5.09
CA PRO A 86 -65.38 24.37 6.34
C PRO A 86 -65.15 22.85 6.46
N LYS A 87 -63.88 22.43 6.38
CA LYS A 87 -63.36 21.10 6.75
C LYS A 87 -64.36 19.94 6.57
N ALA A 88 -64.36 19.32 5.40
CA ALA A 88 -64.62 17.89 5.27
C ALA A 88 -63.43 17.27 4.53
N GLY A 89 -62.87 16.20 5.11
CA GLY A 89 -61.63 15.58 4.67
C GLY A 89 -61.68 15.27 3.18
N ASN A 90 -60.62 15.69 2.48
CA ASN A 90 -60.08 15.17 1.20
C ASN A 90 -59.04 16.16 0.61
N ALA A 91 -58.91 17.37 1.15
CA ALA A 91 -57.86 18.32 0.76
C ALA A 91 -56.42 17.75 0.90
N LYS A 92 -56.21 16.73 1.74
CA LYS A 92 -54.93 16.01 1.83
C LYS A 92 -54.67 15.03 0.68
N LYS A 93 -55.69 14.62 -0.09
CA LYS A 93 -55.56 13.67 -1.19
C LYS A 93 -55.37 14.38 -2.54
N VAL A 94 -56.00 15.55 -2.70
CA VAL A 94 -55.85 16.38 -3.91
C VAL A 94 -54.53 17.16 -3.90
N LEU A 95 -54.03 17.58 -2.72
CA LEU A 95 -52.68 18.14 -2.60
C LEU A 95 -51.59 17.09 -2.84
N ARG A 96 -51.89 15.82 -2.54
CA ARG A 96 -50.98 14.70 -2.82
C ARG A 96 -50.81 14.48 -4.31
N VAL A 97 -51.86 14.40 -5.12
CA VAL A 97 -51.65 14.11 -6.56
C VAL A 97 -50.79 15.17 -7.27
N ALA A 98 -50.87 16.45 -6.91
CA ALA A 98 -49.97 17.48 -7.45
C ALA A 98 -48.56 17.48 -6.81
N ASP A 99 -48.44 17.20 -5.51
CA ASP A 99 -47.14 17.02 -4.81
C ASP A 99 -46.45 15.69 -5.18
N ASP A 100 -47.21 14.68 -5.57
CA ASP A 100 -46.74 13.35 -5.97
C ASP A 100 -46.23 13.45 -7.42
N GLU A 101 -46.86 14.30 -8.26
CA GLU A 101 -46.37 14.58 -9.60
C GLU A 101 -45.10 15.46 -9.61
N GLN A 102 -45.12 16.60 -8.91
CA GLN A 102 -43.90 17.41 -8.76
C GLN A 102 -42.84 16.73 -7.90
N GLY A 103 -43.24 15.86 -6.97
CA GLY A 103 -42.36 15.05 -6.14
C GLY A 103 -41.66 13.95 -6.92
N TYR A 104 -42.31 13.29 -7.89
CA TYR A 104 -41.61 12.36 -8.78
C TYR A 104 -40.64 13.09 -9.72
N GLU A 105 -40.99 14.28 -10.21
CA GLU A 105 -40.08 15.06 -11.07
C GLU A 105 -38.89 15.59 -10.27
N LEU A 106 -39.11 16.07 -9.06
CA LEU A 106 -38.07 16.58 -8.18
C LEU A 106 -37.17 15.45 -7.63
N ASP A 107 -37.74 14.31 -7.24
CA ASP A 107 -36.97 13.12 -6.83
C ASP A 107 -36.19 12.53 -8.01
N GLY A 108 -36.78 12.51 -9.21
CA GLY A 108 -36.09 12.15 -10.45
C GLY A 108 -34.93 13.11 -10.78
N LEU A 109 -35.14 14.42 -10.60
CA LEU A 109 -34.10 15.44 -10.81
C LEU A 109 -32.99 15.35 -9.76
N LEU A 110 -33.33 15.06 -8.49
CA LEU A 110 -32.37 14.87 -7.40
C LEU A 110 -31.52 13.60 -7.60
N ARG A 111 -32.13 12.50 -8.04
CA ARG A 111 -31.41 11.27 -8.44
C ARG A 111 -30.52 11.48 -9.65
N PHE A 112 -30.93 12.36 -10.57
CA PHE A 112 -30.12 12.74 -11.73
C PHE A 112 -28.90 13.60 -11.33
N LEU A 113 -29.07 14.53 -10.39
CA LEU A 113 -28.00 15.42 -9.96
C LEU A 113 -26.95 14.72 -9.09
N LEU A 114 -27.38 13.80 -8.21
CA LEU A 114 -26.50 13.04 -7.32
C LEU A 114 -27.00 11.59 -7.21
N PRO A 115 -26.45 10.65 -8.00
CA PRO A 115 -26.89 9.27 -8.00
C PRO A 115 -26.56 8.56 -6.68
N ALA A 116 -27.29 7.48 -6.38
CA ALA A 116 -26.92 6.57 -5.30
C ALA A 116 -25.48 6.07 -5.51
N GLY A 117 -24.71 5.98 -4.44
CA GLY A 117 -23.29 5.67 -4.50
C GLY A 117 -22.36 6.89 -4.54
N ALA A 118 -22.88 8.09 -4.83
CA ALA A 118 -22.09 9.31 -4.76
C ALA A 118 -21.56 9.55 -3.34
N VAL A 119 -20.27 9.91 -3.23
CA VAL A 119 -19.60 10.18 -1.95
C VAL A 119 -19.35 11.67 -1.80
N MET A 120 -19.62 12.19 -0.60
CA MET A 120 -19.38 13.59 -0.27
C MET A 120 -18.98 13.75 1.20
N SER A 121 -18.10 14.71 1.43
CA SER A 121 -17.62 15.08 2.77
C SER A 121 -18.43 16.23 3.35
N PHE A 122 -18.81 16.13 4.62
CA PHE A 122 -19.58 17.16 5.31
C PHE A 122 -18.85 17.66 6.56
N PRO A 123 -18.76 18.99 6.81
CA PRO A 123 -18.23 19.55 8.05
C PRO A 123 -19.27 19.46 9.18
N SER A 124 -19.78 18.26 9.44
CA SER A 124 -20.85 18.00 10.41
C SER A 124 -20.66 16.63 11.07
N THR A 125 -21.31 16.41 12.21
CA THR A 125 -21.26 15.13 12.94
C THR A 125 -22.42 14.19 12.62
N LYS A 126 -23.39 14.65 11.83
CA LYS A 126 -24.60 13.91 11.43
C LYS A 126 -24.71 13.89 9.92
N ALA A 127 -25.00 12.73 9.35
CA ALA A 127 -25.27 12.63 7.93
C ALA A 127 -26.53 13.46 7.59
N PRO A 128 -26.51 14.29 6.54
CA PRO A 128 -27.71 14.96 6.06
C PRO A 128 -28.79 13.97 5.61
N ALA A 129 -30.04 14.42 5.50
CA ALA A 129 -31.11 13.58 4.96
C ALA A 129 -30.78 13.10 3.54
N GLY A 130 -31.01 11.81 3.25
CA GLY A 130 -30.61 11.18 1.99
C GLY A 130 -29.16 10.69 1.94
N TRP A 131 -28.40 10.83 3.02
CA TRP A 131 -27.01 10.37 3.11
C TRP A 131 -26.80 9.39 4.27
N LEU A 132 -25.90 8.43 4.09
CA LEU A 132 -25.43 7.51 5.12
C LEU A 132 -23.95 7.76 5.42
N LYS A 133 -23.54 7.57 6.67
CA LYS A 133 -22.12 7.64 7.05
C LYS A 133 -21.37 6.47 6.41
N LEU A 134 -20.20 6.70 5.85
CA LEU A 134 -19.32 5.63 5.38
C LEU A 134 -18.52 5.04 6.54
N ASN A 135 -19.20 4.20 7.33
CA ASN A 135 -18.71 3.67 8.60
C ASN A 135 -18.77 2.14 8.69
N GLY A 136 -18.85 1.43 7.57
CA GLY A 136 -18.91 -0.04 7.57
C GLY A 136 -20.27 -0.63 7.95
N ALA A 137 -21.34 0.17 8.05
CA ALA A 137 -22.64 -0.29 8.53
C ALA A 137 -23.26 -1.36 7.62
N GLU A 138 -23.98 -2.30 8.25
CA GLU A 138 -24.82 -3.28 7.57
C GLU A 138 -26.23 -2.72 7.32
N LEU A 139 -26.69 -2.80 6.08
CA LEU A 139 -27.92 -2.21 5.58
C LEU A 139 -28.82 -3.26 4.94
N SER A 140 -30.12 -3.02 4.94
CA SER A 140 -31.10 -3.86 4.24
C SER A 140 -31.08 -3.58 2.72
N ARG A 141 -30.98 -4.63 1.91
CA ARG A 141 -31.03 -4.53 0.44
C ARG A 141 -32.37 -4.00 -0.06
N THR A 142 -33.48 -4.24 0.65
CA THR A 142 -34.80 -3.75 0.25
C THR A 142 -35.05 -2.31 0.67
N ALA A 143 -34.57 -1.91 1.86
CA ALA A 143 -34.70 -0.53 2.32
C ALA A 143 -33.80 0.44 1.54
N TYR A 144 -32.66 -0.06 1.04
CA TYR A 144 -31.65 0.72 0.31
C TYR A 144 -31.39 0.11 -1.08
N ALA A 145 -32.47 -0.10 -1.85
CA ALA A 145 -32.43 -0.82 -3.12
C ALA A 145 -31.53 -0.16 -4.18
N ASP A 146 -31.58 1.17 -4.31
CA ASP A 146 -30.78 1.91 -5.29
C ASP A 146 -29.28 1.85 -4.95
N LEU A 147 -28.93 1.98 -3.67
CA LEU A 147 -27.55 1.82 -3.21
C LEU A 147 -27.04 0.38 -3.36
N TRP A 148 -27.89 -0.62 -3.12
CA TRP A 148 -27.54 -2.02 -3.35
C TRP A 148 -27.33 -2.32 -4.85
N ALA A 149 -28.17 -1.75 -5.72
CA ALA A 149 -27.98 -1.83 -7.17
C ALA A 149 -26.64 -1.20 -7.59
N PHE A 150 -26.31 -0.03 -7.04
CA PHE A 150 -25.01 0.60 -7.25
C PHE A 150 -23.85 -0.28 -6.77
N ALA A 151 -23.93 -0.83 -5.55
CA ALA A 151 -22.87 -1.68 -5.00
C ALA A 151 -22.56 -2.87 -5.93
N GLN A 152 -23.59 -3.57 -6.42
CA GLN A 152 -23.44 -4.68 -7.37
C GLN A 152 -22.81 -4.25 -8.70
N ALA A 153 -23.15 -3.08 -9.21
CA ALA A 153 -22.64 -2.56 -10.49
C ALA A 153 -21.27 -1.86 -10.38
N SER A 154 -20.83 -1.52 -9.16
CA SER A 154 -19.68 -0.64 -8.93
C SER A 154 -18.32 -1.24 -9.27
N GLY A 155 -18.22 -2.58 -9.38
CA GLY A 155 -16.94 -3.28 -9.42
C GLY A 155 -16.18 -3.28 -8.08
N ASN A 156 -16.78 -2.72 -7.02
CA ASN A 156 -16.22 -2.59 -5.67
C ASN A 156 -16.98 -3.43 -4.62
N LEU A 157 -17.63 -4.52 -5.05
CA LEU A 157 -18.32 -5.47 -4.17
C LEU A 157 -17.40 -6.67 -3.95
N ALA A 158 -17.04 -6.92 -2.69
CA ALA A 158 -16.24 -8.07 -2.31
C ALA A 158 -17.00 -9.38 -2.53
N GLU A 159 -16.27 -10.46 -2.82
CA GLU A 159 -16.87 -11.79 -3.01
C GLU A 159 -17.46 -12.36 -1.71
N THR A 160 -16.83 -12.07 -0.57
CA THR A 160 -17.25 -12.55 0.75
C THR A 160 -17.18 -11.42 1.76
N GLU A 161 -18.04 -11.47 2.78
CA GLU A 161 -18.06 -10.47 3.84
C GLU A 161 -16.79 -10.55 4.70
N ASP A 162 -16.32 -11.75 5.02
CA ASP A 162 -15.14 -11.97 5.87
C ASP A 162 -13.82 -11.57 5.18
N GLY A 163 -13.77 -11.65 3.85
CA GLY A 163 -12.57 -11.36 3.06
C GLY A 163 -12.51 -9.94 2.49
N LYS A 164 -13.48 -9.08 2.79
CA LYS A 164 -13.55 -7.73 2.20
C LYS A 164 -12.48 -6.80 2.77
N ASP A 165 -11.99 -5.89 1.93
CA ASP A 165 -11.34 -4.68 2.40
C ASP A 165 -12.37 -3.74 3.04
N PRO A 166 -12.05 -3.01 4.12
CA PRO A 166 -12.95 -2.00 4.70
C PRO A 166 -13.46 -0.96 3.68
N LEU A 167 -12.73 -0.69 2.60
CA LEU A 167 -13.13 0.26 1.55
C LEU A 167 -14.02 -0.34 0.46
N GLN A 168 -14.33 -1.64 0.54
CA GLN A 168 -15.25 -2.34 -0.36
C GLN A 168 -16.67 -2.38 0.20
N PHE A 169 -17.65 -2.53 -0.70
CA PHE A 169 -18.96 -3.04 -0.30
C PHE A 169 -18.82 -4.52 0.03
N GLY A 170 -19.54 -5.00 1.03
CA GLY A 170 -19.59 -6.42 1.35
C GLY A 170 -20.96 -7.02 1.06
N PRO A 171 -21.03 -8.33 0.76
CA PRO A 171 -22.28 -9.02 0.46
C PRO A 171 -23.20 -9.18 1.68
N GLY A 172 -22.77 -8.77 2.88
CA GLY A 172 -23.54 -8.87 4.13
C GLY A 172 -23.83 -10.33 4.49
N ASP A 173 -25.07 -10.61 4.84
CA ASP A 173 -25.57 -11.96 5.14
C ASP A 173 -25.72 -12.86 3.89
N GLY A 174 -25.36 -12.37 2.70
CA GLY A 174 -25.51 -13.07 1.42
C GLY A 174 -26.94 -13.10 0.86
N ALA A 175 -27.94 -12.55 1.55
CA ALA A 175 -29.34 -12.67 1.18
C ALA A 175 -30.10 -11.34 1.25
N THR A 176 -30.24 -10.77 2.45
CA THR A 176 -31.14 -9.63 2.72
C THR A 176 -30.40 -8.34 3.06
N LYS A 177 -29.09 -8.44 3.30
CA LYS A 177 -28.26 -7.32 3.75
C LYS A 177 -27.01 -7.16 2.92
N PHE A 178 -26.36 -6.01 3.06
CA PHE A 178 -25.06 -5.69 2.49
C PHE A 178 -24.36 -4.69 3.39
N THR A 179 -23.04 -4.58 3.30
CA THR A 179 -22.27 -3.61 4.05
C THR A 179 -21.71 -2.54 3.13
N ILE A 180 -21.68 -1.29 3.62
CA ILE A 180 -21.07 -0.16 2.92
C ILE A 180 -19.60 0.01 3.31
N PRO A 181 -18.78 0.71 2.51
CA PRO A 181 -17.40 1.01 2.89
C PRO A 181 -17.27 1.78 4.21
N ASP A 182 -16.16 1.57 4.91
CA ASP A 182 -15.69 2.34 6.05
C ASP A 182 -14.52 3.25 5.64
N ARG A 183 -14.78 4.56 5.54
CA ARG A 183 -13.78 5.55 5.11
C ARG A 183 -13.12 6.30 6.27
N ARG A 184 -13.39 5.90 7.52
CA ARG A 184 -12.85 6.60 8.69
C ARG A 184 -11.33 6.45 8.75
N GLY A 185 -10.62 7.58 8.79
CA GLY A 185 -9.15 7.60 8.86
C GLY A 185 -8.44 7.35 7.53
N VAL A 186 -9.16 7.27 6.40
CA VAL A 186 -8.58 6.94 5.09
C VAL A 186 -8.55 8.16 4.18
N PHE A 187 -7.39 8.41 3.57
CA PHE A 187 -7.25 9.44 2.53
C PHE A 187 -7.75 8.93 1.16
N PRO A 188 -8.56 9.70 0.43
CA PRO A 188 -8.93 9.35 -0.93
C PRO A 188 -7.74 9.52 -1.89
N ARG A 189 -7.51 8.49 -2.70
CA ARG A 189 -6.65 8.55 -3.88
C ARG A 189 -7.48 8.14 -5.10
N ALA A 190 -7.34 8.86 -6.20
CA ALA A 190 -7.97 8.47 -7.46
C ALA A 190 -7.44 7.11 -7.91
N TRP A 191 -8.35 6.22 -8.32
CA TRP A 191 -7.99 4.90 -8.81
C TRP A 191 -7.15 5.00 -10.09
N ASP A 192 -6.20 4.09 -10.27
CA ASP A 192 -5.27 4.13 -11.40
C ASP A 192 -5.98 3.88 -12.74
N ASP A 193 -6.99 3.00 -12.74
CA ASP A 193 -7.85 2.66 -13.89
C ASP A 193 -7.06 2.48 -15.21
N GLY A 194 -5.91 1.81 -15.12
CA GLY A 194 -5.06 1.49 -16.27
C GLY A 194 -4.04 2.57 -16.67
N ARG A 195 -3.86 3.63 -15.88
CA ARG A 195 -2.82 4.65 -16.13
C ARG A 195 -1.39 4.11 -15.92
N GLY A 196 -1.21 3.09 -15.09
CA GLY A 196 0.07 2.42 -14.83
C GLY A 196 0.95 3.06 -13.75
N ILE A 197 0.42 4.00 -12.94
CA ILE A 197 1.13 4.54 -11.78
C ILE A 197 1.07 3.57 -10.59
N ASP A 198 -0.03 2.85 -10.50
CA ASP A 198 -0.31 1.92 -9.42
C ASP A 198 -0.96 0.65 -9.97
N PRO A 199 -0.19 -0.09 -10.79
CA PRO A 199 -0.69 -1.26 -11.48
C PRO A 199 -0.99 -2.37 -10.47
N GLY A 200 -2.11 -3.06 -10.69
CA GLY A 200 -2.50 -4.23 -9.91
C GLY A 200 -3.32 -3.92 -8.65
N ARG A 201 -3.53 -2.65 -8.27
CA ARG A 201 -4.44 -2.29 -7.19
C ARG A 201 -5.87 -2.08 -7.70
N GLY A 202 -6.80 -2.86 -7.16
CA GLY A 202 -8.23 -2.76 -7.43
C GLY A 202 -8.89 -1.53 -6.80
N ILE A 203 -10.09 -1.19 -7.29
CA ILE A 203 -10.92 -0.18 -6.64
C ILE A 203 -11.32 -0.68 -5.24
N GLY A 204 -11.27 0.22 -4.26
CA GLY A 204 -11.57 -0.10 -2.86
C GLY A 204 -10.57 -1.00 -2.15
N GLU A 205 -9.37 -1.21 -2.71
CA GLU A 205 -8.28 -1.85 -1.96
C GLU A 205 -7.50 -0.81 -1.15
N SER A 206 -7.34 -1.06 0.14
CA SER A 206 -6.59 -0.19 1.04
C SER A 206 -5.08 -0.28 0.77
N GLN A 207 -4.40 0.84 0.98
CA GLN A 207 -2.95 0.92 0.97
C GLN A 207 -2.50 1.49 2.31
N GLY A 208 -1.55 0.81 2.96
CA GLY A 208 -0.87 1.35 4.13
C GLY A 208 -0.09 2.62 3.79
N ASP A 209 0.20 3.42 4.81
CA ASP A 209 1.07 4.57 4.64
C ASP A 209 2.49 4.13 4.29
N GLN A 210 3.16 4.92 3.45
CA GLN A 210 4.51 4.63 3.02
C GLN A 210 5.29 5.93 2.86
N ASN A 211 6.44 5.98 3.52
CA ASN A 211 7.42 7.04 3.28
C ASN A 211 8.24 6.70 2.03
N LYS A 212 8.47 7.71 1.18
CA LYS A 212 9.40 7.55 0.06
C LYS A 212 10.79 7.22 0.61
N ALA A 213 11.46 6.26 -0.02
CA ALA A 213 12.85 5.93 0.32
C ALA A 213 13.74 7.18 0.26
N HIS A 214 14.52 7.41 1.31
CA HIS A 214 15.48 8.50 1.44
C HIS A 214 16.58 8.12 2.45
N ASP A 215 17.66 8.89 2.47
CA ASP A 215 18.79 8.74 3.37
C ASP A 215 19.06 10.05 4.14
N HIS A 216 19.83 9.91 5.23
CA HIS A 216 20.33 11.04 6.01
C HIS A 216 21.85 10.94 6.12
N GLY A 217 22.53 12.07 5.97
CA GLY A 217 23.95 12.16 6.31
C GLY A 217 24.13 12.14 7.83
N GLY A 218 24.96 11.23 8.32
CA GLY A 218 25.44 11.20 9.70
C GLY A 218 26.87 11.71 9.79
N SER A 219 27.18 12.51 10.81
CA SER A 219 28.55 12.88 11.14
C SER A 219 28.83 12.56 12.61
N VAL A 220 29.98 11.98 12.88
CA VAL A 220 30.50 11.83 14.24
C VAL A 220 31.46 12.97 14.55
N GLY A 221 31.47 13.42 15.81
CA GLY A 221 32.49 14.35 16.29
C GLY A 221 33.85 13.66 16.46
N SER A 222 34.84 14.40 16.95
CA SER A 222 36.11 13.80 17.38
C SER A 222 35.89 12.87 18.57
N ASP A 223 36.31 11.63 18.43
CA ASP A 223 36.29 10.64 19.50
C ASP A 223 37.65 10.60 20.22
N SER A 224 37.64 10.41 21.54
CA SER A 224 38.83 10.25 22.37
C SER A 224 38.75 8.88 23.04
N HIS A 225 39.50 7.92 22.53
CA HIS A 225 39.60 6.59 23.11
C HIS A 225 41.06 6.19 23.35
N SER A 226 41.24 5.19 24.20
CA SER A 226 42.54 4.61 24.53
C SER A 226 42.78 3.36 23.71
N HIS A 227 44.00 3.23 23.19
CA HIS A 227 44.48 1.97 22.65
C HIS A 227 45.48 1.35 23.61
N ASP A 228 45.29 0.06 23.89
CA ASP A 228 46.38 -0.77 24.38
C ASP A 228 47.25 -1.19 23.19
N GLY A 229 48.56 -1.19 23.40
CA GLY A 229 49.52 -1.57 22.38
C GLY A 229 50.67 -2.34 22.98
N THR A 230 51.34 -3.11 22.14
CA THR A 230 52.54 -3.85 22.55
C THR A 230 53.71 -3.47 21.64
N THR A 231 54.87 -3.34 22.25
CA THR A 231 56.15 -3.27 21.53
C THR A 231 56.73 -4.67 21.46
N GLN A 232 57.28 -5.05 20.30
CA GLN A 232 58.04 -6.29 20.22
C GLN A 232 59.32 -6.17 21.07
N ALA A 233 59.74 -7.28 21.69
CA ALA A 233 61.06 -7.34 22.34
C ALA A 233 62.13 -7.13 21.25
N GLY A 234 62.83 -5.99 21.33
CA GLY A 234 63.82 -5.59 20.33
C GLY A 234 65.21 -5.46 20.94
N GLY A 235 66.21 -5.77 20.09
CA GLY A 235 67.55 -5.22 20.22
C GLY A 235 68.42 -5.78 21.33
N GLY A 236 68.65 -7.10 21.35
CA GLY A 236 69.79 -7.64 22.08
C GLY A 236 71.08 -7.12 21.47
N HIS A 237 71.83 -6.28 22.19
CA HIS A 237 73.12 -5.78 21.73
C HIS A 237 74.23 -6.13 22.72
N SER A 238 75.44 -6.26 22.17
CA SER A 238 76.66 -6.48 22.93
C SER A 238 77.66 -5.38 22.59
N HIS A 239 78.50 -5.07 23.58
CA HIS A 239 79.62 -4.17 23.38
C HIS A 239 80.91 -4.99 23.28
N GLY A 240 81.71 -4.66 22.26
CA GLY A 240 83.09 -5.12 22.16
C GLY A 240 84.01 -4.10 22.81
N GLY A 241 84.84 -4.54 23.74
CA GLY A 241 85.91 -3.74 24.34
C GLY A 241 87.27 -4.38 24.10
N SER A 242 88.30 -3.55 23.94
CA SER A 242 89.69 -4.01 23.92
C SER A 242 90.54 -3.15 24.83
N ILE A 243 91.54 -3.78 25.44
CA ILE A 243 92.55 -3.12 26.26
C ILE A 243 93.85 -3.16 25.46
N GLY A 244 94.40 -1.99 25.14
CA GLY A 244 95.67 -1.92 24.42
C GLY A 244 96.81 -2.51 25.26
N SER A 245 97.73 -3.25 24.63
CA SER A 245 98.94 -3.73 25.32
C SER A 245 99.90 -2.57 25.55
N GLY A 246 100.29 -2.37 26.82
CA GLY A 246 101.14 -1.29 27.30
C GLY A 246 101.90 -1.72 28.55
N GLY A 247 102.87 -0.91 28.99
CA GLY A 247 103.67 -1.20 30.19
C GLY A 247 105.06 -1.79 29.93
N ASN A 248 105.44 -2.04 28.67
CA ASN A 248 106.84 -2.36 28.34
C ASN A 248 107.70 -1.10 28.56
N HIS A 249 108.60 -1.17 29.54
CA HIS A 249 109.51 -0.08 29.87
C HIS A 249 110.90 -0.63 30.16
N ARG A 250 111.91 0.26 30.03
CA ARG A 250 113.30 -0.03 30.34
C ARG A 250 113.82 1.04 31.29
N HIS A 251 114.75 0.65 32.16
CA HIS A 251 115.45 1.56 33.07
C HIS A 251 116.88 1.77 32.58
N SER A 252 117.37 3.00 32.68
CA SER A 252 118.79 3.31 32.47
C SER A 252 119.52 3.36 33.82
N ILE A 253 120.73 2.82 33.85
CA ILE A 253 121.64 2.95 34.98
C ILE A 253 122.87 3.68 34.45
N THR A 254 123.07 4.91 34.90
CA THR A 254 124.25 5.72 34.52
C THR A 254 125.37 5.44 35.50
N THR A 255 126.50 4.93 35.02
CA THR A 255 127.72 4.75 35.79
C THR A 255 128.72 5.85 35.42
N TYR A 256 129.30 6.51 36.44
CA TYR A 256 130.37 7.49 36.26
C TYR A 256 131.71 6.80 36.51
N GLY A 257 132.64 6.88 35.56
CA GLY A 257 134.00 6.40 35.71
C GLY A 257 134.96 7.58 35.80
N ASP A 258 135.74 7.66 36.88
CA ASP A 258 136.86 8.59 36.95
C ASP A 258 138.09 8.02 36.24
N SER A 259 138.77 8.90 35.52
CA SER A 259 139.89 8.60 34.63
C SER A 259 141.08 7.97 35.35
N GLY A 260 141.42 6.71 35.04
CA GLY A 260 142.68 6.12 35.48
C GLY A 260 142.90 4.61 35.30
N ALA A 261 141.88 3.76 35.04
CA ALA A 261 142.08 2.33 34.79
C ALA A 261 140.89 1.68 34.06
N ASP A 262 141.16 0.63 33.27
CA ASP A 262 140.20 -0.17 32.49
C ASP A 262 138.90 -0.47 33.23
N TYR A 263 137.84 0.27 32.88
CA TYR A 263 136.53 0.15 33.51
C TYR A 263 135.71 -0.96 32.83
N ARG A 264 135.92 -2.22 33.24
CA ARG A 264 135.02 -3.33 32.89
C ARG A 264 133.81 -3.33 33.83
N SER A 265 132.78 -2.56 33.49
CA SER A 265 131.47 -2.61 34.13
C SER A 265 130.78 -3.96 33.82
N ARG A 266 131.20 -5.02 34.52
CA ARG A 266 130.43 -6.25 34.63
C ARG A 266 129.35 -6.05 35.67
N VAL A 267 128.10 -5.98 35.25
CA VAL A 267 126.95 -6.16 36.15
C VAL A 267 126.93 -7.64 36.51
N SER A 268 127.65 -8.02 37.56
CA SER A 268 127.64 -9.37 38.10
C SER A 268 127.86 -9.33 39.61
N ASN A 269 126.83 -9.76 40.35
CA ASN A 269 126.80 -10.08 41.77
C ASN A 269 128.06 -10.86 42.20
N TYR A 270 128.94 -10.28 43.03
CA TYR A 270 129.57 -10.91 44.22
C TYR A 270 130.65 -9.98 44.85
N ALA A 271 130.39 -9.60 46.12
CA ALA A 271 131.31 -9.36 47.23
C ALA A 271 132.38 -8.22 47.26
N THR A 272 132.15 -7.37 48.28
CA THR A 272 133.08 -6.76 49.25
C THR A 272 134.03 -5.65 48.82
N LEU A 273 133.48 -4.43 48.77
CA LEU A 273 134.09 -3.25 49.41
C LEU A 273 132.94 -2.35 49.90
N ARG A 274 132.96 -1.99 51.19
CA ARG A 274 131.89 -1.22 51.84
C ARG A 274 131.83 0.19 51.29
N HIS A 275 130.86 0.44 50.42
CA HIS A 275 130.22 1.74 50.26
C HIS A 275 128.72 1.52 50.46
N SER A 276 128.19 1.84 51.64
CA SER A 276 126.75 1.78 51.89
C SER A 276 126.10 3.04 51.32
N GLY A 277 125.90 3.06 50.00
CA GLY A 277 125.01 3.99 49.33
C GLY A 277 123.75 3.26 48.90
N THR A 278 122.60 3.61 49.46
CA THR A 278 121.31 3.05 49.04
C THR A 278 120.89 3.73 47.73
N GLY A 279 121.26 3.15 46.59
CA GLY A 279 120.80 3.60 45.28
C GLY A 279 119.34 3.19 45.07
N HIS A 280 118.44 4.17 44.95
CA HIS A 280 117.09 3.94 44.46
C HIS A 280 117.08 4.24 42.96
N THR A 281 116.44 3.39 42.16
CA THR A 281 116.08 3.79 40.79
C THR A 281 115.07 4.92 40.85
N ASN A 282 115.02 5.79 39.84
CA ASN A 282 113.95 6.77 39.73
C ASN A 282 112.59 6.05 39.67
N TYR A 283 111.53 6.65 40.22
CA TYR A 283 110.17 6.19 39.96
C TYR A 283 109.92 6.27 38.44
N ALA A 284 109.73 5.13 37.80
CA ALA A 284 109.38 5.00 36.39
C ALA A 284 108.41 3.83 36.19
N GLY A 285 107.66 3.84 35.10
CA GLY A 285 106.63 2.83 34.81
C GLY A 285 105.19 3.24 35.11
N ASN A 286 104.92 4.52 35.42
CA ASN A 286 103.55 5.03 35.41
C ASN A 286 102.99 4.91 33.99
N HIS A 287 101.98 4.07 33.80
CA HIS A 287 101.33 3.88 32.51
C HIS A 287 99.83 3.69 32.72
N SER A 288 99.08 4.00 31.68
CA SER A 288 97.64 3.82 31.60
C SER A 288 97.32 2.96 30.39
N HIS A 289 96.35 2.05 30.52
CA HIS A 289 95.77 1.38 29.38
C HIS A 289 94.52 2.14 28.93
N PRO A 290 94.47 2.62 27.68
CA PRO A 290 93.22 3.14 27.15
C PRO A 290 92.25 1.97 26.98
N LEU A 291 91.09 2.07 27.62
CA LEU A 291 89.95 1.20 27.36
C LEU A 291 89.10 1.84 26.28
N THR A 292 88.94 1.15 25.15
CA THR A 292 88.01 1.55 24.10
C THR A 292 86.84 0.57 24.10
N ILE A 293 85.63 1.10 24.28
CA ILE A 293 84.38 0.37 24.11
C ILE A 293 83.68 0.98 22.89
N ASN A 294 83.38 0.15 21.90
CA ASN A 294 82.70 0.62 20.70
C ASN A 294 81.22 0.88 20.99
N ALA A 295 80.68 1.97 20.42
CA ALA A 295 79.24 2.20 20.37
C ALA A 295 78.58 1.15 19.48
N THR A 296 77.42 0.65 19.89
CA THR A 296 76.61 -0.26 19.07
C THR A 296 75.53 0.54 18.36
N ALA A 297 75.09 0.04 17.20
CA ALA A 297 74.08 0.70 16.38
C ALA A 297 72.75 0.88 17.11
N ASP A 298 72.07 2.00 16.85
CA ASP A 298 70.73 2.25 17.35
C ASP A 298 69.76 1.17 16.85
N HIS A 299 68.73 0.89 17.64
CA HIS A 299 67.65 -0.01 17.24
C HIS A 299 66.29 0.63 17.44
N GLU A 300 65.33 0.20 16.63
CA GLU A 300 63.95 0.65 16.65
C GLU A 300 63.03 -0.47 17.11
N HIS A 301 61.90 -0.10 17.72
CA HIS A 301 60.81 -1.02 18.02
C HIS A 301 59.58 -0.62 17.24
N THR A 302 58.94 -1.60 16.62
CA THR A 302 57.61 -1.42 16.05
C THR A 302 56.58 -1.46 17.19
N PHE A 303 55.77 -0.41 17.29
CA PHE A 303 54.62 -0.33 18.18
C PHE A 303 53.35 -0.63 17.40
N ASN A 304 52.61 -1.66 17.80
CA ASN A 304 51.34 -2.03 17.19
C ASN A 304 50.20 -1.76 18.17
N THR A 305 49.11 -1.16 17.68
CA THR A 305 47.87 -0.93 18.42
C THR A 305 46.72 -1.76 17.85
N SER A 306 45.69 -2.00 18.66
CA SER A 306 44.46 -2.65 18.21
C SER A 306 43.59 -1.70 17.37
N THR A 307 42.76 -2.25 16.48
CA THR A 307 41.65 -1.54 15.83
C THR A 307 40.39 -1.60 16.69
N TYR A 308 39.58 -0.53 16.68
CA TYR A 308 38.32 -0.45 17.42
C TYR A 308 37.16 -0.04 16.49
N THR A 309 35.98 -0.62 16.69
CA THR A 309 34.75 -0.33 15.94
C THR A 309 33.65 0.09 16.91
N HIS A 310 32.88 1.13 16.55
CA HIS A 310 31.73 1.59 17.32
C HIS A 310 30.43 1.22 16.60
N ASP A 311 29.41 0.87 17.39
CA ASP A 311 28.05 0.73 16.88
C ASP A 311 27.32 2.07 16.95
N HIS A 312 26.50 2.35 15.93
CA HIS A 312 25.60 3.51 15.90
C HIS A 312 24.16 3.04 15.90
N THR A 313 23.37 3.55 16.84
CA THR A 313 21.92 3.29 16.89
C THR A 313 21.17 4.55 16.47
N ILE A 314 20.46 4.47 15.35
CA ILE A 314 19.50 5.50 14.94
C ILE A 314 18.16 5.11 15.55
N SER A 315 17.67 5.90 16.50
CA SER A 315 16.36 5.67 17.11
C SER A 315 15.24 6.05 16.13
N LEU A 316 14.10 5.35 16.23
CA LEU A 316 12.91 5.73 15.49
C LEU A 316 12.40 7.08 16.01
N ASP A 317 12.04 7.96 15.09
CA ASP A 317 11.38 9.24 15.38
C ASP A 317 10.13 9.36 14.50
N GLY A 318 9.00 9.74 15.12
CA GLY A 318 7.70 9.86 14.44
C GLY A 318 6.54 9.17 15.16
N GLY A 319 5.36 9.29 14.54
CA GLY A 319 4.12 8.65 14.98
C GLY A 319 3.89 7.29 14.32
N ALA A 320 2.75 6.67 14.64
CA ALA A 320 2.37 5.37 14.10
C ALA A 320 1.90 5.39 12.63
N GLU A 321 1.68 6.58 12.05
CA GLU A 321 1.30 6.73 10.64
C GLU A 321 1.82 8.06 10.06
N GLY A 322 2.14 8.06 8.76
CA GLY A 322 2.48 9.25 7.98
C GLY A 322 1.22 10.04 7.57
N ARG A 323 1.12 11.31 8.01
CA ARG A 323 -0.04 12.18 7.73
C ARG A 323 0.37 13.47 7.03
N PRO A 324 -0.26 13.85 5.91
CA PRO A 324 -0.28 15.25 5.51
C PRO A 324 -1.13 16.07 6.50
N ILE A 325 -1.00 17.39 6.47
CA ILE A 325 -1.96 18.28 7.16
C ILE A 325 -3.37 17.92 6.67
N ASN A 326 -4.27 17.62 7.61
CA ASN A 326 -5.62 17.17 7.29
C ASN A 326 -6.65 17.78 8.25
N GLY A 327 -7.89 17.90 7.74
CA GLY A 327 -9.06 18.34 8.49
C GLY A 327 -10.15 17.28 8.40
N PRO A 328 -10.60 16.68 9.51
CA PRO A 328 -11.57 15.59 9.46
C PRO A 328 -12.95 16.10 9.05
N LEU A 329 -13.53 15.46 8.04
CA LEU A 329 -14.89 15.66 7.59
C LEU A 329 -15.65 14.33 7.68
N LEU A 330 -16.98 14.42 7.79
CA LEU A 330 -17.83 13.24 7.78
C LEU A 330 -18.06 12.79 6.34
N GLU A 331 -17.40 11.71 5.96
CA GLU A 331 -17.62 11.02 4.68
C GLU A 331 -18.99 10.33 4.68
N CYS A 332 -19.82 10.66 3.70
CA CYS A 332 -21.13 10.08 3.52
C CYS A 332 -21.35 9.59 2.08
N ILE A 333 -22.26 8.63 1.93
CA ILE A 333 -22.72 8.08 0.65
C ILE A 333 -24.20 8.33 0.46
N ARG A 334 -24.59 8.74 -0.76
CA ARG A 334 -25.99 8.90 -1.16
C ARG A 334 -26.64 7.53 -1.31
N TYR A 335 -27.86 7.35 -0.78
CA TYR A 335 -28.61 6.10 -0.82
C TYR A 335 -29.97 6.18 -1.50
#